data_AF-A0A642VAK8-F1
#
_entry.id   AF-A0A642VAK8-F1
#
_cell.length_a   1.000
_cell.length_b   1.000
_cell.length_c   1.000
_cell.angle_alpha   90.00
_cell.angle_beta   90.00
_cell.angle_gamma   90.00
#
_symmetry.space_group_name_H-M   'P 1'
#
loop_
_entity.id
_entity.type
_entity.pdbx_description
1 polymer ?
#
loop_
_entity_poly.entity_id
_entity_poly.type
_entity_poly.pdbx_seq_one_letter_code
_entity_poly.pdbx_strand_id
1 'polypeptide(L)'
;MVPKNESWKVNAEKAVKRRDESAKLVDTYFPPLSGSNHWAKLPSELPTNVTGIPKSMLDPIDYEIVETEPLELVNQIVGKKYSAVQVAGAYLRASIIGQRLVNCATEFMPKEAYERAKELDDYLEKHGKPMGPFHGLPISLKEMIGLKDRYINYSLTKFVDKVADEDALIVNILRNAGSNFHIRTTQPQALMHIEGDSNVHGVTSNPFNTRLTSGGSSAGEGAALGIHCSALGVGTDIGGSIRWPASVQGLYGHRPTCGRTPLRGLHHFMYGAEAIPASIGPMARSLESAILMTRLVIESEPWKKDPAVHGIKWNDEPLKGVKMLRIGILESDGIVTPHPPVKRAIHEVTTKLKEVKSIDGIEVELVPFTPYKHDRCWDIISSLYFEDGGEEILQHLEDTGEPLLPLTKWLITENHRVKNLGIKGLWEWNDKKAKYKEEYLSHWNRHNIDALIAPVGPGAAAEHGNSRYWHYTSQWNLLDYPSVTFPVTLVDPVKDKPNLSYTPMNELDKFNHELYSPEKFTDAPVGLQLVGLRSEDEKVLEIMRLIEKAIRASS
;
A
#
# COMPACT_ATOMS: atom_id res chain seq x y z
N MET A 1 27.80 -15.89 25.11
CA MET A 1 26.51 -16.54 24.80
C MET A 1 25.42 -15.61 25.29
N VAL A 2 24.61 -15.08 24.37
CA VAL A 2 23.42 -14.28 24.74
C VAL A 2 22.38 -15.28 25.28
N PRO A 3 21.74 -15.02 26.42
CA PRO A 3 20.64 -15.86 26.90
C PRO A 3 19.57 -16.01 25.81
N LYS A 4 19.02 -17.21 25.64
CA LYS A 4 17.98 -17.50 24.62
C LYS A 4 16.82 -16.50 24.66
N ASN A 5 16.56 -15.91 25.84
CA ASN A 5 15.47 -14.96 26.10
C ASN A 5 15.71 -13.51 25.61
N GLU A 6 16.87 -13.17 25.03
CA GLU A 6 17.12 -11.82 24.50
C GLU A 6 17.81 -11.81 23.11
N SER A 7 17.81 -12.94 22.40
CA SER A 7 18.47 -13.02 21.07
C SER A 7 17.84 -12.07 20.03
N TRP A 8 16.57 -11.71 20.21
CA TRP A 8 15.84 -10.79 19.34
C TRP A 8 16.53 -9.42 19.19
N LYS A 9 17.12 -8.86 20.25
CA LYS A 9 17.79 -7.54 20.21
C LYS A 9 19.00 -7.58 19.28
N VAL A 10 19.83 -8.61 19.43
CA VAL A 10 21.02 -8.82 18.59
C VAL A 10 20.63 -9.03 17.14
N ASN A 11 19.56 -9.79 16.89
CA ASN A 11 19.04 -10.01 15.54
C ASN A 11 18.49 -8.72 14.91
N ALA A 12 17.75 -7.91 15.66
CA ALA A 12 17.26 -6.60 15.21
C ALA A 12 18.43 -5.65 14.90
N GLU A 13 19.40 -5.52 15.81
CA GLU A 13 20.62 -4.72 15.61
C GLU A 13 21.39 -5.16 14.36
N LYS A 14 21.47 -6.47 14.11
CA LYS A 14 22.10 -7.02 12.90
C LYS A 14 21.37 -6.58 11.63
N ALA A 15 20.04 -6.65 11.59
CA ALA A 15 19.24 -6.23 10.45
C ALA A 15 19.39 -4.72 10.17
N VAL A 16 19.30 -3.89 11.22
CA VAL A 16 19.49 -2.43 11.14
C VAL A 16 20.88 -2.07 10.67
N LYS A 17 21.92 -2.69 11.25
CA LYS A 17 23.31 -2.48 10.85
C LYS A 17 23.50 -2.79 9.37
N ARG A 18 22.94 -3.91 8.88
CA ARG A 18 23.01 -4.30 7.48
C ARG A 18 22.36 -3.28 6.56
N ARG A 19 21.16 -2.78 6.90
CA ARG A 19 20.50 -1.70 6.16
C ARG A 19 21.42 -0.48 6.08
N ASP A 20 21.97 -0.04 7.21
CA ASP A 20 22.81 1.16 7.27
C ASP A 20 24.14 0.98 6.51
N GLU A 21 24.71 -0.23 6.52
CA GLU A 21 25.87 -0.58 5.69
C GLU A 21 25.53 -0.53 4.20
N SER A 22 24.38 -1.07 3.79
CA SER A 22 23.92 -1.01 2.40
C SER A 22 23.66 0.44 1.94
N ALA A 23 23.15 1.31 2.82
CA ALA A 23 22.94 2.72 2.52
C ALA A 23 24.27 3.47 2.27
N LYS A 24 25.32 3.16 3.03
CA LYS A 24 26.66 3.76 2.84
C LYS A 24 27.29 3.41 1.49
N LEU A 25 26.87 2.31 0.86
CA LEU A 25 27.35 1.94 -0.47
C LEU A 25 26.77 2.83 -1.58
N VAL A 26 25.73 3.63 -1.31
CA VAL A 26 25.13 4.51 -2.32
C VAL A 26 26.17 5.44 -2.94
N ASP A 27 27.00 6.12 -2.15
CA ASP A 27 28.02 7.05 -2.67
C ASP A 27 29.16 6.34 -3.42
N THR A 28 29.33 5.04 -3.21
CA THR A 28 30.31 4.23 -3.95
C THR A 28 29.86 4.00 -5.39
N TYR A 29 28.56 3.77 -5.61
CA TYR A 29 27.99 3.50 -6.94
C TYR A 29 27.40 4.75 -7.61
N PHE A 30 26.92 5.70 -6.82
CA PHE A 30 26.29 6.93 -7.26
C PHE A 30 26.88 8.13 -6.51
N PRO A 31 28.12 8.53 -6.84
CA PRO A 31 28.76 9.67 -6.21
C PRO A 31 27.85 10.90 -6.24
N PRO A 32 27.73 11.65 -5.14
CA PRO A 32 26.88 12.83 -5.11
C PRO A 32 27.35 13.88 -6.11
N LEU A 33 26.39 14.59 -6.71
CA LEU A 33 26.65 15.83 -7.45
C LEU A 33 27.15 16.91 -6.48
N SER A 34 27.88 17.91 -7.00
CA SER A 34 28.42 19.00 -6.19
C SER A 34 27.30 19.88 -5.63
N GLY A 35 26.83 19.55 -4.42
CA GLY A 35 25.71 20.23 -3.77
C GLY A 35 24.77 19.29 -3.02
N SER A 36 24.81 17.99 -3.29
CA SER A 36 23.99 17.01 -2.58
C SER A 36 24.42 16.89 -1.11
N ASN A 37 23.46 17.06 -0.20
CA ASN A 37 23.64 17.05 1.26
C ASN A 37 22.82 15.93 1.92
N HIS A 38 22.59 14.84 1.22
CA HIS A 38 21.72 13.74 1.68
C HIS A 38 22.21 13.05 2.98
N TRP A 39 23.52 13.12 3.28
CA TRP A 39 24.10 12.72 4.58
C TRP A 39 24.20 13.85 5.61
N ALA A 40 23.92 15.09 5.25
CA ALA A 40 24.02 16.22 6.16
C ALA A 40 23.13 16.00 7.40
N LYS A 41 23.51 16.61 8.51
CA LYS A 41 22.73 16.53 9.75
C LYS A 41 21.31 17.06 9.48
N LEU A 42 20.31 16.28 9.88
CA LEU A 42 18.93 16.77 9.86
C LEU A 42 18.81 17.98 10.80
N PRO A 43 17.84 18.89 10.55
CA PRO A 43 17.51 19.95 11.49
C PRO A 43 17.35 19.41 12.92
N SER A 44 17.80 20.17 13.92
CA SER A 44 17.73 19.75 15.33
C SER A 44 16.29 19.55 15.81
N GLU A 45 15.37 20.34 15.27
CA GLU A 45 13.94 20.19 15.46
C GLU A 45 13.30 19.97 14.08
N LEU A 46 12.66 18.82 13.91
CA LEU A 46 11.92 18.51 12.69
C LEU A 46 10.48 19.00 12.85
N PRO A 47 9.89 19.65 11.83
CA PRO A 47 8.44 19.82 11.78
C PRO A 47 7.74 18.46 11.78
N THR A 48 6.47 18.43 12.17
CA THR A 48 5.65 17.21 12.01
C THR A 48 5.52 16.83 10.54
N ASN A 49 5.29 17.81 9.67
CA ASN A 49 5.29 17.63 8.22
C ASN A 49 6.71 17.76 7.65
N VAL A 50 7.31 16.64 7.25
CA VAL A 50 8.68 16.56 6.75
C VAL A 50 8.77 16.45 5.22
N THR A 51 7.63 16.50 4.49
CA THR A 51 7.58 16.39 3.03
C THR A 51 8.43 17.44 2.30
N GLY A 52 8.63 18.62 2.90
CA GLY A 52 9.45 19.70 2.31
C GLY A 52 10.95 19.57 2.52
N ILE A 53 11.42 18.64 3.36
CA ILE A 53 12.84 18.52 3.72
C ILE A 53 13.72 18.02 2.56
N PRO A 54 13.32 17.03 1.73
CA PRO A 54 14.14 16.58 0.61
C PRO A 54 14.58 17.72 -0.32
N LYS A 55 13.72 18.72 -0.56
CA LYS A 55 14.03 19.89 -1.41
C LYS A 55 15.27 20.67 -0.96
N SER A 56 15.53 20.75 0.34
CA SER A 56 16.67 21.49 0.89
C SER A 56 17.94 20.65 1.02
N MET A 57 17.82 19.33 0.89
CA MET A 57 18.93 18.38 1.10
C MET A 57 19.43 17.73 -0.18
N LEU A 58 18.57 17.57 -1.18
CA LEU A 58 18.94 17.04 -2.48
C LEU A 58 19.62 18.11 -3.34
N ASP A 59 20.46 17.64 -4.26
CA ASP A 59 20.91 18.48 -5.37
C ASP A 59 19.68 18.92 -6.20
N PRO A 60 19.64 20.14 -6.78
CA PRO A 60 18.50 20.60 -7.56
C PRO A 60 18.09 19.66 -8.69
N ILE A 61 19.04 18.98 -9.35
CA ILE A 61 18.74 18.01 -10.41
C ILE A 61 18.12 16.74 -9.82
N ASP A 62 18.66 16.25 -8.69
CA ASP A 62 18.08 15.09 -8.00
C ASP A 62 16.65 15.38 -7.56
N TYR A 63 16.39 16.57 -7.02
CA TYR A 63 15.06 17.00 -6.62
C TYR A 63 14.11 17.09 -7.83
N GLU A 64 14.54 17.68 -8.95
CA GLU A 64 13.75 17.70 -10.19
C GLU A 64 13.37 16.28 -10.65
N ILE A 65 14.33 15.35 -10.63
CA ILE A 65 14.11 13.95 -11.03
C ILE A 65 13.07 13.27 -10.15
N VAL A 66 13.16 13.38 -8.82
CA VAL A 66 12.23 12.67 -7.92
C VAL A 66 10.83 13.31 -7.88
N GLU A 67 10.73 14.62 -8.14
CA GLU A 67 9.44 15.32 -8.26
C GLU A 67 8.74 15.05 -9.60
N THR A 68 9.48 14.67 -10.65
CA THR A 68 8.89 14.40 -11.97
C THR A 68 7.89 13.23 -11.90
N GLU A 69 6.75 13.39 -12.58
CA GLU A 69 5.72 12.34 -12.68
C GLU A 69 6.35 11.06 -13.26
N PRO A 70 6.09 9.86 -12.69
CA PRO A 70 6.82 8.64 -13.04
C PRO A 70 6.86 8.28 -14.54
N LEU A 71 5.75 8.42 -15.27
CA LEU A 71 5.71 8.06 -16.70
C LEU A 71 6.36 9.15 -17.56
N GLU A 72 6.22 10.41 -17.16
CA GLU A 72 6.99 11.49 -17.77
C GLU A 72 8.50 11.34 -17.54
N LEU A 73 8.91 10.83 -16.37
CA LEU A 73 10.31 10.53 -16.10
C LEU A 73 10.85 9.45 -17.04
N VAL A 74 10.05 8.42 -17.36
CA VAL A 74 10.42 7.43 -18.39
C VAL A 74 10.62 8.12 -19.75
N ASN A 75 9.73 9.04 -20.15
CA ASN A 75 9.91 9.80 -21.39
C ASN A 75 11.20 10.61 -21.40
N GLN A 76 11.57 11.22 -20.27
CA GLN A 76 12.80 11.99 -20.12
C GLN A 76 14.07 11.11 -20.17
N ILE A 77 14.00 9.88 -19.66
CA ILE A 77 15.08 8.89 -19.81
C ILE A 77 15.21 8.48 -21.29
N VAL A 78 14.10 8.11 -21.93
CA VAL A 78 14.07 7.70 -23.35
C VAL A 78 14.54 8.82 -24.28
N GLY A 79 14.14 10.06 -23.97
CA GLY A 79 14.59 11.27 -24.67
C GLY A 79 16.02 11.70 -24.34
N LYS A 80 16.74 10.95 -23.50
CA LYS A 80 18.12 11.21 -23.06
C LYS A 80 18.30 12.56 -22.35
N LYS A 81 17.24 13.11 -21.75
CA LYS A 81 17.36 14.26 -20.82
C LYS A 81 18.12 13.85 -19.57
N TYR A 82 17.81 12.66 -19.04
CA TYR A 82 18.53 12.00 -17.96
C TYR A 82 18.92 10.59 -18.38
N SER A 83 20.01 10.06 -17.84
CA SER A 83 20.30 8.63 -17.93
C SER A 83 19.58 7.85 -16.82
N ALA A 84 19.35 6.56 -17.02
CA ALA A 84 18.84 5.66 -15.98
C ALA A 84 19.77 5.63 -14.76
N VAL A 85 21.09 5.79 -14.96
CA VAL A 85 22.06 5.89 -13.85
C VAL A 85 21.85 7.16 -13.03
N GLN A 86 21.62 8.31 -13.66
CA GLN A 86 21.33 9.56 -12.96
C GLN A 86 20.04 9.43 -12.14
N VAL A 87 19.01 8.84 -12.75
CA VAL A 87 17.72 8.64 -12.10
C VAL A 87 17.81 7.68 -10.91
N ALA A 88 18.47 6.53 -11.05
CA ALA A 88 18.67 5.59 -9.95
C ALA A 88 19.43 6.22 -8.77
N GLY A 89 20.47 7.02 -9.06
CA GLY A 89 21.23 7.75 -8.05
C GLY A 89 20.39 8.78 -7.29
N ALA A 90 19.56 9.56 -8.01
CA ALA A 90 18.67 10.55 -7.40
C ALA A 90 17.70 9.91 -6.40
N TYR A 91 17.04 8.81 -6.80
CA TYR A 91 16.09 8.10 -5.94
C TYR A 91 16.76 7.40 -4.74
N LEU A 92 17.99 6.87 -4.89
CA LEU A 92 18.74 6.30 -3.75
C LEU A 92 19.15 7.37 -2.74
N ARG A 93 19.61 8.54 -3.21
CA ARG A 93 19.94 9.66 -2.33
C ARG A 93 18.71 10.23 -1.64
N ALA A 94 17.58 10.34 -2.34
CA ALA A 94 16.29 10.68 -1.74
C ALA A 94 15.91 9.64 -0.68
N SER A 95 16.07 8.35 -0.98
CA SER A 95 15.76 7.25 -0.04
C SER A 95 16.62 7.28 1.23
N ILE A 96 17.86 7.77 1.18
CA ILE A 96 18.68 8.00 2.39
C ILE A 96 18.04 9.06 3.29
N ILE A 97 17.57 10.16 2.70
CA ILE A 97 16.87 11.22 3.43
C ILE A 97 15.55 10.69 3.99
N GLY A 98 14.74 10.03 3.15
CA GLY A 98 13.47 9.41 3.55
C GLY A 98 13.65 8.41 4.68
N GLN A 99 14.66 7.55 4.61
CA GLN A 99 14.95 6.59 5.68
C GLN A 99 15.24 7.27 7.02
N ARG A 100 15.95 8.40 7.01
CA ARG A 100 16.27 9.14 8.24
C ARG A 100 15.10 9.96 8.78
N LEU A 101 14.13 10.30 7.93
CA LEU A 101 12.95 11.08 8.29
C LEU A 101 11.78 10.21 8.75
N VAL A 102 11.55 9.08 8.08
CA VAL A 102 10.33 8.27 8.25
C VAL A 102 10.57 6.76 8.36
N ASN A 103 11.83 6.29 8.29
CA ASN A 103 12.19 4.88 8.45
C ASN A 103 11.41 3.94 7.52
N CYS A 104 11.54 4.14 6.20
CA CYS A 104 10.77 3.45 5.16
C CYS A 104 11.49 2.23 4.54
N ALA A 105 12.78 2.05 4.74
CA ALA A 105 13.61 1.05 4.06
C ALA A 105 14.15 -0.03 5.02
N THR A 106 14.16 -1.28 4.55
CA THR A 106 14.82 -2.42 5.21
C THR A 106 16.19 -2.72 4.61
N GLU A 107 16.42 -2.34 3.36
CA GLU A 107 17.66 -2.61 2.61
C GLU A 107 17.78 -1.65 1.42
N PHE A 108 19.00 -1.18 1.13
CA PHE A 108 19.35 -0.42 -0.07
C PHE A 108 20.10 -1.31 -1.06
N MET A 109 19.88 -1.12 -2.36
CA MET A 109 20.44 -1.98 -3.41
C MET A 109 21.29 -1.20 -4.42
N PRO A 110 22.29 -0.42 -4.00
CA PRO A 110 22.98 0.51 -4.89
C PRO A 110 23.79 -0.18 -5.99
N LYS A 111 24.42 -1.32 -5.71
CA LYS A 111 25.18 -2.06 -6.71
C LYS A 111 24.29 -2.55 -7.85
N GLU A 112 23.23 -3.27 -7.50
CA GLU A 112 22.29 -3.87 -8.44
C GLU A 112 21.51 -2.79 -9.19
N ALA A 113 21.14 -1.70 -8.51
CA ALA A 113 20.51 -0.56 -9.15
C ALA A 113 21.42 0.12 -10.17
N TYR A 114 22.73 0.23 -9.87
CA TYR A 114 23.72 0.78 -10.79
C TYR A 114 23.95 -0.11 -12.00
N GLU A 115 24.19 -1.41 -11.77
CA GLU A 115 24.40 -2.39 -12.85
C GLU A 115 23.19 -2.44 -13.78
N ARG A 116 21.97 -2.47 -13.21
CA ARG A 116 20.73 -2.46 -13.98
C ARG A 116 20.52 -1.15 -14.73
N ALA A 117 20.76 0.00 -14.10
CA ALA A 117 20.66 1.29 -14.75
C ALA A 117 21.61 1.39 -15.96
N LYS A 118 22.86 0.96 -15.79
CA LYS A 118 23.85 0.95 -16.86
C LYS A 118 23.44 0.06 -18.02
N GLU A 119 22.93 -1.14 -17.73
CA GLU A 119 22.40 -2.05 -18.76
C GLU A 119 21.26 -1.40 -19.56
N LEU A 120 20.37 -0.66 -18.89
CA LEU A 120 19.26 0.02 -19.52
C LEU A 120 19.73 1.17 -20.43
N ASP A 121 20.67 1.99 -19.95
CA ASP A 121 21.30 3.05 -20.75
C ASP A 121 22.00 2.46 -22.00
N ASP A 122 22.80 1.40 -21.82
CA ASP A 122 23.50 0.72 -22.92
C ASP A 122 22.51 0.08 -23.92
N TYR A 123 21.39 -0.49 -23.43
CA TYR A 123 20.32 -1.03 -24.26
C TYR A 123 19.66 0.08 -25.11
N LEU A 124 19.32 1.20 -24.49
CA LEU A 124 18.68 2.33 -25.19
C LEU A 124 19.60 2.88 -26.29
N GLU A 125 20.89 3.06 -25.98
CA GLU A 125 21.90 3.51 -26.94
C GLU A 125 22.02 2.54 -28.12
N LYS A 126 22.11 1.22 -27.85
CA LYS A 126 22.28 0.19 -28.87
C LYS A 126 21.04 -0.03 -29.74
N HIS A 127 19.85 0.03 -29.15
CA HIS A 127 18.61 -0.36 -29.82
C HIS A 127 17.75 0.82 -30.29
N GLY A 128 18.03 2.04 -29.83
CA GLY A 128 17.27 3.25 -30.18
C GLY A 128 15.82 3.26 -29.68
N LYS A 129 15.47 2.34 -28.76
CA LYS A 129 14.13 2.22 -28.17
C LYS A 129 14.22 1.69 -26.73
N PRO A 130 13.26 2.01 -25.85
CA PRO A 130 13.24 1.48 -24.48
C PRO A 130 13.11 -0.05 -24.45
N MET A 131 13.62 -0.65 -23.39
CA MET A 131 13.44 -2.09 -23.10
C MET A 131 11.97 -2.44 -22.84
N GLY A 132 11.23 -1.51 -22.22
CA GLY A 132 9.81 -1.64 -21.92
C GLY A 132 9.26 -0.35 -21.34
N PRO A 133 7.98 -0.34 -20.93
CA PRO A 133 7.30 0.89 -20.50
C PRO A 133 7.78 1.45 -19.15
N PHE A 134 8.59 0.70 -18.39
CA PHE A 134 9.22 1.16 -17.15
C PHE A 134 10.73 1.31 -17.27
N HIS A 135 11.24 1.53 -18.49
CA HIS A 135 12.68 1.65 -18.76
C HIS A 135 13.37 2.67 -17.86
N GLY A 136 14.25 2.20 -16.98
CA GLY A 136 15.03 3.02 -16.05
C GLY A 136 14.27 3.47 -14.80
N LEU A 137 12.98 3.16 -14.68
CA LEU A 137 12.12 3.67 -13.61
C LEU A 137 12.46 3.01 -12.25
N PRO A 138 12.74 3.79 -11.18
CA PRO A 138 12.97 3.25 -9.85
C PRO A 138 11.69 2.74 -9.19
N ILE A 139 11.66 1.46 -8.84
CA ILE A 139 10.53 0.78 -8.19
C ILE A 139 10.97 0.24 -6.83
N SER A 140 10.25 0.58 -5.78
CA SER A 140 10.44 -0.04 -4.45
C SER A 140 9.63 -1.34 -4.33
N LEU A 141 10.12 -2.24 -3.47
CA LEU A 141 9.50 -3.54 -3.23
C LEU A 141 9.30 -3.75 -1.73
N LYS A 142 8.07 -4.07 -1.33
CA LYS A 142 7.78 -4.58 0.01
C LYS A 142 8.67 -5.78 0.32
N GLU A 143 9.26 -5.81 1.51
CA GLU A 143 10.27 -6.81 1.88
C GLU A 143 9.78 -8.26 1.76
N MET A 144 8.49 -8.56 1.90
CA MET A 144 7.98 -9.92 1.70
C MET A 144 7.99 -10.43 0.24
N ILE A 145 8.25 -9.58 -0.76
CA ILE A 145 8.26 -9.95 -2.19
C ILE A 145 9.62 -10.54 -2.55
N GLY A 146 9.73 -11.84 -2.82
CA GLY A 146 11.02 -12.50 -3.10
C GLY A 146 11.85 -11.76 -4.15
N LEU A 147 13.09 -11.41 -3.77
CA LEU A 147 14.10 -10.86 -4.66
C LEU A 147 15.37 -11.64 -4.36
N LYS A 148 15.86 -12.37 -5.35
CA LYS A 148 16.91 -13.35 -5.18
C LYS A 148 18.13 -12.73 -4.48
N ASP A 149 18.71 -13.50 -3.55
CA ASP A 149 19.89 -13.11 -2.77
C ASP A 149 19.64 -11.91 -1.82
N ARG A 150 18.38 -11.53 -1.57
CA ARG A 150 17.97 -10.48 -0.61
C ARG A 150 17.21 -11.00 0.58
N TYR A 151 17.22 -10.22 1.66
CA TYR A 151 16.65 -10.63 2.93
C TYR A 151 15.13 -10.55 2.95
N ILE A 152 14.52 -11.52 3.63
CA ILE A 152 13.07 -11.68 3.77
C ILE A 152 12.72 -12.12 5.19
N ASN A 153 12.51 -11.18 6.11
CA ASN A 153 12.37 -11.45 7.54
C ASN A 153 10.96 -11.29 8.10
N TYR A 154 9.98 -10.81 7.33
CA TYR A 154 8.59 -10.62 7.81
C TYR A 154 8.47 -9.68 9.01
N SER A 155 9.50 -8.86 9.25
CA SER A 155 9.66 -8.10 10.48
C SER A 155 9.61 -8.95 11.75
N LEU A 156 10.16 -10.17 11.68
CA LEU A 156 10.39 -11.07 12.80
C LEU A 156 11.89 -11.32 12.96
N THR A 157 12.40 -11.13 14.18
CA THR A 157 13.82 -11.23 14.50
C THR A 157 14.41 -12.63 14.25
N LYS A 158 13.57 -13.67 14.25
CA LYS A 158 13.95 -15.04 13.90
C LYS A 158 14.48 -15.17 12.47
N PHE A 159 13.99 -14.36 11.54
CA PHE A 159 14.23 -14.51 10.10
C PHE A 159 15.18 -13.46 9.53
N VAL A 160 15.88 -12.69 10.35
CA VAL A 160 16.78 -11.61 9.86
C VAL A 160 17.91 -12.10 8.95
N ASP A 161 18.23 -13.39 8.98
CA ASP A 161 19.22 -14.03 8.10
C ASP A 161 18.60 -14.85 6.97
N LYS A 162 17.27 -14.89 6.88
CA LYS A 162 16.58 -15.57 5.78
C LYS A 162 16.75 -14.74 4.50
N VAL A 163 17.13 -15.43 3.43
CA VAL A 163 17.38 -14.86 2.10
C VAL A 163 16.42 -15.54 1.12
N ALA A 164 15.94 -14.79 0.13
CA ALA A 164 15.09 -15.34 -0.92
C ALA A 164 15.92 -16.08 -1.96
N ASP A 165 15.49 -17.29 -2.30
CA ASP A 165 16.21 -18.19 -3.23
C ASP A 165 15.91 -17.86 -4.71
N GLU A 166 14.78 -17.21 -4.98
CA GLU A 166 14.35 -16.82 -6.32
C GLU A 166 13.67 -15.45 -6.34
N ASP A 167 13.63 -14.85 -7.54
CA ASP A 167 12.83 -13.68 -7.80
C ASP A 167 11.36 -14.06 -7.92
N ALA A 168 10.49 -13.30 -7.24
CA ALA A 168 9.06 -13.41 -7.42
C ALA A 168 8.67 -13.16 -8.89
N LEU A 169 7.56 -13.77 -9.33
CA LEU A 169 7.14 -13.64 -10.73
C LEU A 169 6.85 -12.17 -11.10
N ILE A 170 6.29 -11.39 -10.18
CA ILE A 170 6.09 -9.94 -10.34
C ILE A 170 7.41 -9.20 -10.59
N VAL A 171 8.49 -9.56 -9.89
CA VAL A 171 9.81 -8.94 -10.02
C VAL A 171 10.37 -9.21 -11.41
N ASN A 172 10.25 -10.44 -11.90
CA ASN A 172 10.67 -10.81 -13.26
C ASN A 172 9.87 -10.04 -14.34
N ILE A 173 8.55 -9.92 -14.16
CA ILE A 173 7.69 -9.18 -15.10
C ILE A 173 8.11 -7.72 -15.18
N LEU A 174 8.25 -7.05 -14.03
CA LEU A 174 8.64 -5.63 -13.97
C LEU A 174 10.07 -5.41 -14.46
N ARG A 175 11.00 -6.30 -14.13
CA ARG A 175 12.37 -6.24 -14.65
C ARG A 175 12.40 -6.31 -16.17
N ASN A 176 11.62 -7.22 -16.77
CA ASN A 176 11.49 -7.32 -18.23
C ASN A 176 10.81 -6.08 -18.84
N ALA A 177 9.99 -5.37 -18.08
CA ALA A 177 9.43 -4.07 -18.47
C ALA A 177 10.45 -2.91 -18.42
N GLY A 178 11.69 -3.18 -18.00
CA GLY A 178 12.77 -2.21 -17.93
C GLY A 178 12.94 -1.55 -16.57
N SER A 179 12.28 -2.03 -15.51
CA SER A 179 12.37 -1.42 -14.19
C SER A 179 13.75 -1.54 -13.55
N ASN A 180 14.01 -0.65 -12.58
CA ASN A 180 15.18 -0.65 -11.72
C ASN A 180 14.75 -0.70 -10.25
N PHE A 181 15.16 -1.73 -9.50
CA PHE A 181 14.81 -1.85 -8.08
C PHE A 181 15.93 -1.28 -7.21
N HIS A 182 15.60 -0.34 -6.32
CA HIS A 182 16.61 0.41 -5.57
C HIS A 182 16.53 0.22 -4.04
N ILE A 183 15.34 0.02 -3.48
CA ILE A 183 15.16 -0.22 -2.04
C ILE A 183 14.13 -1.33 -1.75
N ARG A 184 14.30 -1.95 -0.59
CA ARG A 184 13.32 -2.84 0.06
C ARG A 184 12.66 -2.07 1.19
N THR A 185 11.35 -2.23 1.38
CA THR A 185 10.59 -1.35 2.28
C THR A 185 10.03 -2.06 3.51
N THR A 186 9.86 -1.29 4.58
CA THR A 186 9.43 -1.76 5.90
C THR A 186 7.99 -2.26 5.93
N GLN A 187 7.75 -3.14 6.89
CA GLN A 187 6.47 -3.79 7.15
C GLN A 187 6.31 -4.05 8.66
N PRO A 188 5.09 -4.22 9.20
CA PRO A 188 4.87 -4.49 10.61
C PRO A 188 5.32 -5.89 11.04
N GLN A 189 5.51 -6.08 12.36
CA GLN A 189 5.71 -7.38 13.00
C GLN A 189 4.70 -8.40 12.46
N ALA A 190 5.21 -9.51 11.92
CA ALA A 190 4.43 -10.58 11.32
C ALA A 190 3.46 -10.15 10.20
N LEU A 191 3.74 -9.06 9.48
CA LEU A 191 2.98 -8.57 8.30
C LEU A 191 1.52 -8.14 8.57
N MET A 192 0.99 -8.31 9.77
CA MET A 192 -0.47 -8.32 10.01
C MET A 192 -1.01 -7.08 10.73
N HIS A 193 -0.51 -5.88 10.42
CA HIS A 193 -1.10 -4.62 10.90
C HIS A 193 -1.38 -3.64 9.76
N ILE A 194 -2.38 -2.78 9.94
CA ILE A 194 -2.57 -1.57 9.12
C ILE A 194 -1.72 -0.39 9.60
N GLU A 195 -0.51 -0.68 10.07
CA GLU A 195 0.49 0.25 10.60
C GLU A 195 1.89 -0.33 10.37
N GLY A 196 2.92 0.52 10.30
CA GLY A 196 4.31 0.10 10.23
C GLY A 196 5.01 0.17 11.57
N ASP A 197 5.11 -0.95 12.28
CA ASP A 197 5.89 -1.06 13.52
C ASP A 197 6.41 -2.49 13.72
N SER A 198 7.69 -2.63 14.07
CA SER A 198 8.36 -3.90 14.29
C SER A 198 9.53 -3.76 15.27
N ASN A 199 9.87 -4.82 16.00
CA ASN A 199 11.12 -4.84 16.77
C ASN A 199 12.37 -4.86 15.89
N VAL A 200 12.25 -5.29 14.62
CA VAL A 200 13.38 -5.39 13.69
C VAL A 200 13.79 -4.02 13.17
N HIS A 201 12.84 -3.26 12.62
CA HIS A 201 13.13 -2.00 11.94
C HIS A 201 12.58 -0.77 12.67
N GLY A 202 11.76 -0.94 13.71
CA GLY A 202 11.07 0.14 14.41
C GLY A 202 9.84 0.64 13.67
N VAL A 203 9.39 1.84 14.07
CA VAL A 203 8.21 2.51 13.53
C VAL A 203 8.50 3.16 12.19
N THR A 204 7.60 3.00 11.23
CA THR A 204 7.56 3.78 9.99
C THR A 204 6.49 4.87 10.12
N SER A 205 6.90 6.12 9.95
CA SER A 205 6.05 7.28 10.21
C SER A 205 5.50 7.89 8.93
N ASN A 206 4.43 8.67 9.07
CA ASN A 206 3.85 9.43 7.97
C ASN A 206 4.68 10.70 7.68
N PRO A 207 5.17 10.95 6.45
CA PRO A 207 5.92 12.15 6.12
C PRO A 207 5.11 13.45 6.21
N PHE A 208 3.78 13.39 6.08
CA PHE A 208 2.90 14.55 6.24
C PHE A 208 2.70 14.92 7.71
N ASN A 209 2.87 13.97 8.63
CA ASN A 209 2.86 14.18 10.07
C ASN A 209 3.53 13.00 10.79
N THR A 210 4.78 13.18 11.23
CA THR A 210 5.63 12.12 11.78
C THR A 210 5.14 11.52 13.10
N ARG A 211 4.08 12.07 13.70
CA ARG A 211 3.38 11.49 14.86
C ARG A 211 2.35 10.42 14.47
N LEU A 212 1.99 10.34 13.20
CA LEU A 212 0.97 9.45 12.67
C LEU A 212 1.60 8.25 11.97
N THR A 213 0.85 7.16 11.92
CA THR A 213 1.24 5.96 11.18
C THR A 213 1.38 6.20 9.69
N SER A 214 2.36 5.56 9.06
CA SER A 214 2.43 5.46 7.59
C SER A 214 1.29 4.63 6.98
N GLY A 215 0.48 3.97 7.81
CA GLY A 215 -0.36 2.85 7.40
C GLY A 215 0.47 1.58 7.23
N GLY A 216 -0.17 0.49 6.81
CA GLY A 216 0.46 -0.81 6.69
C GLY A 216 -0.46 -1.88 6.10
N SER A 217 0.03 -3.08 5.81
CA SER A 217 1.37 -3.55 6.13
C SER A 217 2.45 -3.20 5.10
N SER A 218 2.09 -2.62 3.96
CA SER A 218 3.06 -2.04 2.99
C SER A 218 3.50 -0.65 3.45
N ALA A 219 4.00 -0.58 4.69
CA ALA A 219 4.22 0.66 5.42
C ALA A 219 5.30 1.53 4.77
N GLY A 220 6.46 0.93 4.48
CA GLY A 220 7.56 1.63 3.85
C GLY A 220 7.29 2.00 2.39
N GLU A 221 6.50 1.20 1.65
CA GLU A 221 6.03 1.56 0.30
C GLU A 221 5.25 2.89 0.33
N GLY A 222 4.27 2.98 1.24
CA GLY A 222 3.47 4.19 1.43
C GLY A 222 4.35 5.40 1.81
N ALA A 223 5.19 5.25 2.83
CA ALA A 223 6.05 6.34 3.30
C ALA A 223 7.09 6.77 2.25
N ALA A 224 7.71 5.83 1.53
CA ALA A 224 8.69 6.13 0.49
C ALA A 224 8.04 6.85 -0.70
N LEU A 225 6.85 6.42 -1.14
CA LEU A 225 6.11 7.11 -2.18
C LEU A 225 5.61 8.49 -1.73
N GLY A 226 5.11 8.61 -0.50
CA GLY A 226 4.60 9.87 0.06
C GLY A 226 5.65 10.97 0.22
N ILE A 227 6.93 10.59 0.36
CA ILE A 227 8.08 11.52 0.38
C ILE A 227 8.95 11.42 -0.89
N HIS A 228 8.39 10.90 -1.98
CA HIS A 228 9.00 10.86 -3.32
C HIS A 228 10.36 10.13 -3.40
N CYS A 229 10.62 9.19 -2.50
CA CYS A 229 11.79 8.30 -2.51
C CYS A 229 11.61 7.07 -3.40
N SER A 230 10.43 6.90 -4.01
CA SER A 230 10.14 5.87 -5.01
C SER A 230 9.25 6.45 -6.09
N ALA A 231 9.41 6.01 -7.35
CA ALA A 231 8.56 6.45 -8.44
C ALA A 231 7.26 5.64 -8.49
N LEU A 232 7.38 4.33 -8.25
CA LEU A 232 6.29 3.36 -8.16
C LEU A 232 6.62 2.33 -7.07
N GLY A 233 5.61 1.73 -6.46
CA GLY A 233 5.77 0.74 -5.39
C GLY A 233 4.94 -0.52 -5.64
N VAL A 234 5.36 -1.63 -5.03
CA VAL A 234 4.67 -2.91 -5.09
C VAL A 234 4.32 -3.37 -3.68
N GLY A 235 3.02 -3.33 -3.37
CA GLY A 235 2.47 -3.75 -2.10
C GLY A 235 1.69 -5.05 -2.19
N THR A 236 1.31 -5.58 -1.03
CA THR A 236 0.41 -6.74 -0.90
C THR A 236 -0.78 -6.38 -0.01
N ASP A 237 -1.92 -7.03 -0.22
CA ASP A 237 -3.18 -6.71 0.46
C ASP A 237 -4.01 -7.97 0.74
N ILE A 238 -4.12 -8.32 2.02
CA ILE A 238 -5.04 -9.36 2.54
C ILE A 238 -6.15 -8.77 3.43
N GLY A 239 -5.96 -7.54 3.91
CA GLY A 239 -6.90 -6.84 4.80
C GLY A 239 -6.97 -5.32 4.63
N GLY A 240 -6.29 -4.75 3.63
CA GLY A 240 -6.15 -3.30 3.42
C GLY A 240 -4.72 -2.83 3.14
N SER A 241 -3.76 -3.74 3.04
CA SER A 241 -2.34 -3.41 3.10
C SER A 241 -1.71 -2.73 1.88
N ILE A 242 -2.45 -2.56 0.78
CA ILE A 242 -2.12 -1.61 -0.29
C ILE A 242 -2.90 -0.30 -0.08
N ARG A 243 -4.20 -0.44 0.20
CA ARG A 243 -5.17 0.66 0.21
C ARG A 243 -5.00 1.62 1.36
N TRP A 244 -4.84 1.11 2.58
CA TRP A 244 -4.66 1.95 3.75
C TRP A 244 -3.38 2.80 3.71
N PRO A 245 -2.18 2.23 3.47
CA PRO A 245 -0.99 3.06 3.32
C PRO A 245 -1.10 4.00 2.11
N ALA A 246 -1.77 3.63 1.01
CA ALA A 246 -2.00 4.59 -0.08
C ALA A 246 -2.89 5.77 0.36
N SER A 247 -3.99 5.49 1.07
CA SER A 247 -4.97 6.50 1.51
C SER A 247 -4.33 7.55 2.42
N VAL A 248 -3.55 7.11 3.41
CA VAL A 248 -2.99 8.01 4.41
C VAL A 248 -1.70 8.70 3.96
N GLN A 249 -1.23 8.39 2.76
CA GLN A 249 -0.05 8.99 2.12
C GLN A 249 -0.41 9.86 0.92
N GLY A 250 -1.70 9.99 0.59
CA GLY A 250 -2.15 10.77 -0.55
C GLY A 250 -1.80 10.11 -1.90
N LEU A 251 -1.84 8.78 -1.97
CA LEU A 251 -1.42 7.99 -3.13
C LEU A 251 -2.58 7.26 -3.78
N TYR A 252 -2.33 6.78 -4.99
CA TYR A 252 -3.13 5.76 -5.64
C TYR A 252 -2.67 4.37 -5.20
N GLY A 253 -3.61 3.46 -4.95
CA GLY A 253 -3.31 2.07 -4.62
C GLY A 253 -4.35 1.14 -5.22
N HIS A 254 -3.94 0.24 -6.11
CA HIS A 254 -4.85 -0.74 -6.67
C HIS A 254 -4.66 -2.08 -5.97
N ARG A 255 -5.74 -2.59 -5.36
CA ARG A 255 -5.86 -3.97 -4.92
C ARG A 255 -6.64 -4.74 -5.98
N PRO A 256 -5.98 -5.57 -6.80
CA PRO A 256 -6.65 -6.43 -7.75
C PRO A 256 -7.56 -7.46 -7.08
N THR A 257 -8.45 -8.04 -7.89
CA THR A 257 -9.09 -9.31 -7.58
C THR A 257 -8.03 -10.38 -7.36
N CYS A 258 -8.17 -11.21 -6.33
CA CYS A 258 -7.27 -12.32 -6.10
C CYS A 258 -7.26 -13.28 -7.30
N GLY A 259 -6.05 -13.68 -7.72
CA GLY A 259 -5.84 -14.49 -8.93
C GLY A 259 -5.74 -13.68 -10.23
N ARG A 260 -5.80 -12.34 -10.21
CA ARG A 260 -5.46 -11.50 -11.38
C ARG A 260 -3.97 -11.23 -11.52
N THR A 261 -3.25 -11.18 -10.40
CA THR A 261 -1.81 -10.95 -10.33
C THR A 261 -1.11 -12.13 -9.65
N PRO A 262 0.16 -12.43 -9.99
CA PRO A 262 0.85 -13.61 -9.49
C PRO A 262 1.31 -13.47 -8.04
N LEU A 263 1.15 -14.53 -7.26
CA LEU A 263 1.64 -14.62 -5.88
C LEU A 263 2.90 -15.50 -5.75
N ARG A 264 3.31 -16.17 -6.83
CA ARG A 264 4.53 -16.99 -6.85
C ARG A 264 5.77 -16.16 -6.45
N GLY A 265 6.48 -16.67 -5.46
CA GLY A 265 7.69 -16.08 -4.88
C GLY A 265 7.41 -15.00 -3.84
N LEU A 266 6.16 -14.83 -3.41
CA LEU A 266 5.87 -14.11 -2.17
C LEU A 266 6.16 -15.00 -0.97
N HIS A 267 6.63 -14.36 0.10
CA HIS A 267 7.06 -15.06 1.29
C HIS A 267 6.26 -14.63 2.53
N HIS A 268 5.80 -15.60 3.31
CA HIS A 268 5.15 -15.41 4.61
C HIS A 268 5.43 -16.63 5.51
N PHE A 269 4.76 -16.74 6.66
CA PHE A 269 4.92 -17.86 7.61
C PHE A 269 3.78 -18.89 7.50
N MET A 270 2.52 -18.47 7.36
CA MET A 270 1.35 -19.38 7.25
C MET A 270 1.15 -20.01 5.85
N TYR A 271 2.12 -20.75 5.31
CA TYR A 271 1.95 -21.44 4.02
C TYR A 271 0.84 -22.49 4.08
N GLY A 272 -0.03 -22.50 3.07
CA GLY A 272 -1.18 -23.43 3.00
C GLY A 272 -2.47 -22.89 3.64
N ALA A 273 -2.43 -21.73 4.31
CA ALA A 273 -3.64 -21.01 4.73
C ALA A 273 -4.29 -20.35 3.50
N GLU A 274 -5.42 -20.90 3.05
CA GLU A 274 -6.10 -20.49 1.82
C GLU A 274 -7.47 -19.84 2.08
N ALA A 275 -7.90 -19.70 3.34
CA ALA A 275 -9.24 -19.19 3.61
C ALA A 275 -9.42 -17.75 3.17
N ILE A 276 -8.42 -16.88 3.33
CA ILE A 276 -8.45 -15.50 2.83
C ILE A 276 -7.28 -15.31 1.85
N PRO A 277 -7.53 -15.25 0.54
CA PRO A 277 -6.47 -15.03 -0.42
C PRO A 277 -5.94 -13.59 -0.33
N ALA A 278 -4.63 -13.43 -0.49
CA ALA A 278 -3.99 -12.13 -0.65
C ALA A 278 -3.99 -11.68 -2.11
N SER A 279 -3.77 -10.39 -2.33
CA SER A 279 -3.47 -9.83 -3.65
C SER A 279 -2.16 -9.07 -3.61
N ILE A 280 -1.50 -8.96 -4.77
CA ILE A 280 -0.37 -8.06 -4.99
C ILE A 280 -0.78 -6.98 -6.00
N GLY A 281 -0.33 -5.75 -5.81
CA GLY A 281 -0.73 -4.64 -6.67
C GLY A 281 0.13 -3.39 -6.53
N PRO A 282 -0.05 -2.42 -7.44
CA PRO A 282 0.72 -1.19 -7.44
C PRO A 282 0.26 -0.20 -6.38
N MET A 283 1.24 0.56 -5.87
CA MET A 283 1.05 1.82 -5.16
C MET A 283 1.78 2.91 -5.95
N ALA A 284 1.14 4.03 -6.23
CA ALA A 284 1.66 5.03 -7.17
C ALA A 284 1.27 6.47 -6.80
N ARG A 285 2.04 7.43 -7.29
CA ARG A 285 1.72 8.87 -7.20
C ARG A 285 0.73 9.34 -8.27
N SER A 286 0.49 8.53 -9.30
CA SER A 286 -0.49 8.80 -10.36
C SER A 286 -1.34 7.56 -10.65
N LEU A 287 -2.60 7.79 -11.01
CA LEU A 287 -3.53 6.72 -11.42
C LEU A 287 -2.98 5.94 -12.63
N GLU A 288 -2.45 6.65 -13.62
CA GLU A 288 -1.93 6.03 -14.85
C GLU A 288 -0.75 5.08 -14.59
N SER A 289 0.12 5.40 -13.62
CA SER A 289 1.20 4.48 -13.22
C SER A 289 0.65 3.18 -12.60
N ALA A 290 -0.41 3.28 -11.78
CA ALA A 290 -1.07 2.11 -11.20
C ALA A 290 -1.82 1.27 -12.27
N ILE A 291 -2.48 1.93 -13.23
CA ILE A 291 -3.13 1.26 -14.36
C ILE A 291 -2.09 0.53 -15.21
N LEU A 292 -1.01 1.22 -15.60
CA LEU A 292 0.03 0.66 -16.46
C LEU A 292 0.70 -0.56 -15.84
N MET A 293 1.03 -0.52 -14.54
CA MET A 293 1.59 -1.69 -13.86
C MET A 293 0.60 -2.85 -13.83
N THR A 294 -0.66 -2.60 -13.48
CA THR A 294 -1.69 -3.65 -13.43
C THR A 294 -1.88 -4.29 -14.81
N ARG A 295 -2.01 -3.47 -15.85
CA ARG A 295 -2.14 -3.90 -17.25
C ARG A 295 -0.96 -4.75 -17.70
N LEU A 296 0.26 -4.25 -17.49
CA LEU A 296 1.49 -4.95 -17.89
C LEU A 296 1.60 -6.33 -17.22
N VAL A 297 1.24 -6.43 -15.95
CA VAL A 297 1.25 -7.70 -15.24
C VAL A 297 0.27 -8.69 -15.85
N ILE A 298 -0.96 -8.27 -16.15
CA ILE A 298 -1.97 -9.13 -16.76
C ILE A 298 -1.59 -9.52 -18.19
N GLU A 299 -1.09 -8.57 -19.00
CA GLU A 299 -0.64 -8.80 -20.37
C GLU A 299 0.60 -9.70 -20.47
N SER A 300 1.37 -9.86 -19.39
CA SER A 300 2.48 -10.82 -19.32
C SER A 300 2.03 -12.29 -19.26
N GLU A 301 0.71 -12.53 -19.22
CA GLU A 301 0.06 -13.84 -19.12
C GLU A 301 0.58 -14.69 -17.94
N PRO A 302 0.53 -14.16 -16.69
CA PRO A 302 1.19 -14.75 -15.54
C PRO A 302 0.66 -16.15 -15.19
N TRP A 303 -0.57 -16.48 -15.59
CA TRP A 303 -1.18 -17.81 -15.46
C TRP A 303 -0.40 -18.93 -16.19
N LYS A 304 0.49 -18.59 -17.13
CA LYS A 304 1.40 -19.55 -17.76
C LYS A 304 2.58 -19.96 -16.86
N LYS A 305 2.80 -19.25 -15.76
CA LYS A 305 3.97 -19.42 -14.85
C LYS A 305 3.59 -19.56 -13.38
N ASP A 306 2.37 -19.16 -13.01
CA ASP A 306 1.80 -19.28 -11.67
C ASP A 306 0.40 -19.91 -11.76
N PRO A 307 0.20 -21.14 -11.25
CA PRO A 307 -1.08 -21.85 -11.34
C PRO A 307 -2.19 -21.23 -10.48
N ALA A 308 -1.87 -20.31 -9.56
CA ALA A 308 -2.86 -19.60 -8.76
C ALA A 308 -3.56 -18.46 -9.53
N VAL A 309 -3.03 -18.07 -10.70
CA VAL A 309 -3.56 -16.97 -11.50
C VAL A 309 -4.59 -17.48 -12.50
N HIS A 310 -5.71 -16.77 -12.58
CA HIS A 310 -6.74 -16.99 -13.57
C HIS A 310 -6.32 -16.49 -14.97
N GLY A 311 -6.61 -17.28 -16.00
CA GLY A 311 -6.34 -16.96 -17.40
C GLY A 311 -7.25 -15.89 -18.01
N ILE A 312 -7.45 -14.77 -17.33
CA ILE A 312 -8.30 -13.65 -17.77
C ILE A 312 -7.39 -12.59 -18.40
N LYS A 313 -7.64 -12.26 -19.67
CA LYS A 313 -6.87 -11.22 -20.38
C LYS A 313 -7.28 -9.81 -19.94
N TRP A 314 -6.44 -8.83 -20.25
CA TRP A 314 -6.79 -7.42 -20.09
C TRP A 314 -7.96 -7.06 -21.02
N ASN A 315 -8.95 -6.33 -20.51
CA ASN A 315 -10.03 -5.75 -21.31
C ASN A 315 -9.74 -4.27 -21.63
N ASP A 316 -9.48 -3.95 -22.90
CA ASP A 316 -9.21 -2.57 -23.35
C ASP A 316 -10.45 -1.66 -23.39
N GLU A 317 -11.66 -2.23 -23.45
CA GLU A 317 -12.90 -1.46 -23.54
C GLU A 317 -13.90 -1.87 -22.43
N PRO A 318 -13.55 -1.72 -21.13
CA PRO A 318 -14.36 -2.24 -20.04
C PRO A 318 -15.71 -1.52 -19.88
N LEU A 319 -15.86 -0.33 -20.45
CA LEU A 319 -17.09 0.46 -20.45
C LEU A 319 -17.81 0.48 -21.82
N LYS A 320 -17.44 -0.40 -22.75
CA LYS A 320 -18.06 -0.43 -24.08
C LYS A 320 -19.58 -0.59 -23.98
N GLY A 321 -20.30 0.37 -24.55
CA GLY A 321 -21.77 0.35 -24.58
C GLY A 321 -22.44 0.82 -23.27
N VAL A 322 -21.66 1.18 -22.24
CA VAL A 322 -22.19 1.80 -21.03
C VAL A 322 -22.62 3.23 -21.35
N LYS A 323 -23.91 3.51 -21.20
CA LYS A 323 -24.50 4.85 -21.42
C LYS A 323 -24.66 5.65 -20.13
N MET A 324 -24.74 4.95 -19.00
CA MET A 324 -24.94 5.51 -17.68
C MET A 324 -24.13 4.73 -16.67
N LEU A 325 -23.37 5.43 -15.82
CA LEU A 325 -22.63 4.88 -14.70
C LEU A 325 -23.39 5.17 -13.41
N ARG A 326 -23.78 4.10 -12.71
CA ARG A 326 -24.43 4.20 -11.40
C ARG A 326 -23.38 4.03 -10.30
N ILE A 327 -22.98 5.13 -9.69
CA ILE A 327 -21.93 5.14 -8.66
C ILE A 327 -22.59 5.13 -7.28
N GLY A 328 -22.42 4.02 -6.57
CA GLY A 328 -22.83 3.88 -5.17
C GLY A 328 -22.01 4.79 -4.25
N ILE A 329 -22.64 5.35 -3.22
CA ILE A 329 -21.97 6.13 -2.17
C ILE A 329 -22.21 5.46 -0.82
N LEU A 330 -21.16 4.93 -0.21
CA LEU A 330 -21.17 4.44 1.17
C LEU A 330 -20.61 5.54 2.10
N GLU A 331 -21.45 6.09 2.98
CA GLU A 331 -20.99 7.14 3.91
C GLU A 331 -20.34 6.57 5.19
N SER A 332 -20.78 5.38 5.61
CA SER A 332 -20.32 4.68 6.81
C SER A 332 -20.63 3.19 6.70
N ASP A 333 -19.83 2.35 7.33
CA ASP A 333 -20.09 0.90 7.45
C ASP A 333 -21.24 0.57 8.44
N GLY A 334 -21.77 1.59 9.12
CA GLY A 334 -22.83 1.45 10.12
C GLY A 334 -22.35 0.95 11.48
N ILE A 335 -21.04 0.76 11.67
CA ILE A 335 -20.41 0.25 12.89
C ILE A 335 -19.51 1.31 13.52
N VAL A 336 -18.66 1.98 12.74
CA VAL A 336 -17.81 3.09 13.17
C VAL A 336 -17.98 4.27 12.22
N THR A 337 -18.40 5.40 12.78
CA THR A 337 -18.61 6.62 12.02
C THR A 337 -17.28 7.24 11.62
N PRO A 338 -17.09 7.61 10.33
CA PRO A 338 -15.88 8.29 9.91
C PRO A 338 -15.70 9.66 10.56
N HIS A 339 -14.44 10.05 10.80
CA HIS A 339 -14.05 11.37 11.27
C HIS A 339 -14.49 12.47 10.27
N PRO A 340 -14.64 13.72 10.73
CA PRO A 340 -14.98 14.87 9.87
C PRO A 340 -14.22 14.96 8.53
N PRO A 341 -12.88 14.79 8.46
CA PRO A 341 -12.17 14.92 7.19
C PRO A 341 -12.57 13.87 6.14
N VAL A 342 -12.90 12.64 6.57
CA VAL A 342 -13.36 11.57 5.67
C VAL A 342 -14.76 11.90 5.15
N LYS A 343 -15.66 12.36 6.02
CA LYS A 343 -17.00 12.82 5.60
C LYS A 343 -16.91 13.98 4.61
N ARG A 344 -16.01 14.93 4.85
CA ARG A 344 -15.75 16.03 3.92
C ARG A 344 -15.21 15.53 2.59
N ALA A 345 -14.27 14.59 2.58
CA ALA A 345 -13.76 13.99 1.35
C ALA A 345 -14.89 13.35 0.50
N ILE A 346 -15.81 12.60 1.12
CA ILE A 346 -16.99 12.05 0.43
C ILE A 346 -17.85 13.18 -0.13
N HIS A 347 -18.11 14.21 0.68
CA HIS A 347 -18.92 15.35 0.25
C HIS A 347 -18.30 16.11 -0.93
N GLU A 348 -17.00 16.37 -0.92
CA GLU A 348 -16.28 17.05 -2.01
C GLU A 348 -16.36 16.26 -3.31
N VAL A 349 -16.07 14.95 -3.28
CA VAL A 349 -16.14 14.09 -4.47
C VAL A 349 -17.56 13.99 -5.00
N THR A 350 -18.54 13.74 -4.14
CA THR A 350 -19.95 13.61 -4.56
C THR A 350 -20.53 14.91 -5.08
N THR A 351 -20.10 16.06 -4.56
CA THR A 351 -20.53 17.38 -5.05
C THR A 351 -20.02 17.61 -6.46
N LYS A 352 -18.71 17.40 -6.69
CA LYS A 352 -18.12 17.52 -8.03
C LYS A 352 -18.75 16.57 -9.05
N LEU A 353 -19.01 15.32 -8.66
CA LEU A 353 -19.67 14.35 -9.55
C LEU A 353 -21.12 14.72 -9.88
N LYS A 354 -21.87 15.36 -8.95
CA LYS A 354 -23.23 15.85 -9.23
C LYS A 354 -23.26 17.00 -10.24
N GLU A 355 -22.20 17.80 -10.29
CA GLU A 355 -22.07 18.91 -11.24
C GLU A 355 -21.77 18.40 -12.67
N VAL A 356 -21.09 17.27 -12.78
CA VAL A 356 -20.74 16.66 -14.07
C VAL A 356 -21.83 15.69 -14.52
N LYS A 357 -22.79 16.17 -15.33
CA LYS A 357 -23.90 15.35 -15.86
C LYS A 357 -23.42 14.14 -16.69
N SER A 358 -22.32 14.30 -17.42
CA SER A 358 -21.72 13.23 -18.24
C SER A 358 -20.21 13.39 -18.36
N ILE A 359 -19.47 12.29 -18.38
CA ILE A 359 -18.02 12.25 -18.61
C ILE A 359 -17.78 11.38 -19.84
N ASP A 360 -17.11 11.93 -20.87
CA ASP A 360 -16.82 11.23 -22.13
C ASP A 360 -18.06 10.57 -22.78
N GLY A 361 -19.19 11.27 -22.69
CA GLY A 361 -20.47 10.81 -23.26
C GLY A 361 -21.23 9.79 -22.42
N ILE A 362 -20.74 9.46 -21.22
CA ILE A 362 -21.40 8.56 -20.27
C ILE A 362 -22.07 9.37 -19.17
N GLU A 363 -23.38 9.22 -18.99
CA GLU A 363 -24.13 9.87 -17.90
C GLU A 363 -23.72 9.32 -16.54
N VAL A 364 -23.76 10.14 -15.49
CA VAL A 364 -23.39 9.72 -14.12
C VAL A 364 -24.58 9.88 -13.17
N GLU A 365 -24.95 8.80 -12.49
CA GLU A 365 -25.97 8.78 -11.43
C GLU A 365 -25.31 8.38 -10.10
N LEU A 366 -25.49 9.20 -9.05
CA LEU A 366 -25.06 8.84 -7.71
C LEU A 366 -26.20 8.13 -6.95
N VAL A 367 -25.90 6.95 -6.40
CA VAL A 367 -26.87 6.09 -5.72
C VAL A 367 -26.46 5.93 -4.25
N PRO A 368 -27.31 6.26 -3.27
CA PRO A 368 -27.02 5.94 -1.87
C PRO A 368 -26.85 4.42 -1.68
N PHE A 369 -25.78 4.01 -1.01
CA PHE A 369 -25.49 2.61 -0.73
C PHE A 369 -25.59 2.34 0.77
N THR A 370 -26.50 1.45 1.17
CA THR A 370 -26.67 1.08 2.59
C THR A 370 -25.69 -0.04 2.94
N PRO A 371 -24.91 0.06 4.04
CA PRO A 371 -24.02 -1.03 4.45
C PRO A 371 -24.79 -2.32 4.75
N TYR A 372 -24.17 -3.48 4.49
CA TYR A 372 -24.77 -4.79 4.74
C TYR A 372 -23.92 -5.63 5.69
N LYS A 373 -24.25 -5.57 6.99
CA LYS A 373 -23.67 -6.41 8.05
C LYS A 373 -22.14 -6.48 8.00
N HIS A 374 -21.47 -5.33 8.02
CA HIS A 374 -20.00 -5.25 7.97
C HIS A 374 -19.34 -5.80 9.25
N ASP A 375 -20.06 -5.80 10.38
CA ASP A 375 -19.70 -6.52 11.60
C ASP A 375 -19.60 -8.05 11.39
N ARG A 376 -20.55 -8.65 10.66
CA ARG A 376 -20.48 -10.08 10.31
C ARG A 376 -19.29 -10.37 9.39
N CYS A 377 -18.92 -9.44 8.50
CA CYS A 377 -17.69 -9.57 7.74
C CYS A 377 -16.48 -9.67 8.68
N TRP A 378 -16.39 -8.78 9.67
CA TRP A 378 -15.31 -8.83 10.65
C TRP A 378 -15.25 -10.16 11.40
N ASP A 379 -16.40 -10.67 11.85
CA ASP A 379 -16.50 -11.96 12.53
C ASP A 379 -15.87 -13.08 11.70
N ILE A 380 -16.21 -13.13 10.41
CA ILE A 380 -15.74 -14.17 9.50
C ILE A 380 -14.26 -13.98 9.19
N ILE A 381 -13.87 -12.80 8.71
CA ILE A 381 -12.52 -12.60 8.17
C ILE A 381 -11.45 -12.68 9.26
N SER A 382 -11.71 -12.13 10.45
CA SER A 382 -10.74 -12.18 11.54
C SER A 382 -10.57 -13.58 12.13
N SER A 383 -11.60 -14.43 12.07
CA SER A 383 -11.48 -15.86 12.41
C SER A 383 -10.64 -16.62 11.39
N LEU A 384 -10.65 -16.19 10.12
CA LEU A 384 -9.96 -16.86 9.02
C LEU A 384 -8.55 -16.31 8.71
N TYR A 385 -8.13 -15.20 9.33
CA TYR A 385 -6.75 -14.71 9.19
C TYR A 385 -5.73 -15.59 9.92
N PHE A 386 -6.16 -16.25 11.00
CA PHE A 386 -5.30 -17.03 11.89
C PHE A 386 -5.95 -18.37 12.18
N GLU A 387 -5.98 -19.24 11.16
CA GLU A 387 -6.69 -20.53 11.19
C GLU A 387 -6.16 -21.48 12.30
N ASP A 388 -4.90 -21.32 12.68
CA ASP A 388 -4.20 -22.03 13.77
C ASP A 388 -4.32 -21.32 15.14
N GLY A 389 -5.01 -20.18 15.22
CA GLY A 389 -5.07 -19.36 16.42
C GLY A 389 -3.83 -18.50 16.66
N GLY A 390 -2.97 -18.30 15.65
CA GLY A 390 -1.74 -17.52 15.75
C GLY A 390 -0.57 -18.28 16.39
N GLU A 391 -0.70 -19.59 16.54
CA GLU A 391 0.29 -20.48 17.19
C GLU A 391 1.66 -20.37 16.51
N GLU A 392 1.72 -20.40 15.18
CA GLU A 392 2.99 -20.31 14.44
C GLU A 392 3.71 -18.97 14.68
N ILE A 393 2.97 -17.85 14.65
CA ILE A 393 3.52 -16.51 14.92
C ILE A 393 4.07 -16.45 16.35
N LEU A 394 3.27 -16.88 17.33
CA LEU A 394 3.65 -16.84 18.74
C LEU A 394 4.88 -17.70 19.00
N GLN A 395 4.98 -18.88 18.36
CA GLN A 395 6.15 -19.74 18.46
C GLN A 395 7.40 -19.06 17.88
N HIS A 396 7.29 -18.39 16.72
CA HIS A 396 8.42 -17.66 16.13
C HIS A 396 8.94 -16.53 17.00
N LEU A 397 8.05 -15.84 17.73
CA LEU A 397 8.42 -14.81 18.69
C LEU A 397 9.09 -15.42 19.94
N GLU A 398 8.53 -16.51 20.46
CA GLU A 398 9.11 -17.23 21.62
C GLU A 398 10.51 -17.77 21.32
N ASP A 399 10.74 -18.28 20.11
CA ASP A 399 12.02 -18.88 19.72
C ASP A 399 13.23 -17.94 19.88
N THR A 400 13.02 -16.63 19.74
CA THR A 400 14.05 -15.59 19.92
C THR A 400 13.89 -14.75 21.19
N GLY A 401 12.78 -14.95 21.92
CA GLY A 401 12.36 -14.10 23.04
C GLY A 401 11.86 -12.71 22.60
N GLU A 402 11.43 -12.56 21.34
CA GLU A 402 10.92 -11.29 20.81
C GLU A 402 9.58 -10.91 21.47
N PRO A 403 9.44 -9.68 21.98
CA PRO A 403 8.20 -9.25 22.59
C PRO A 403 7.09 -9.03 21.55
N LEU A 404 5.86 -9.38 21.94
CA LEU A 404 4.66 -8.99 21.21
C LEU A 404 4.51 -7.46 21.23
N LEU A 405 4.36 -6.87 20.05
CA LEU A 405 3.98 -5.46 19.95
C LEU A 405 2.50 -5.27 20.28
N PRO A 406 2.08 -4.07 20.73
CA PRO A 406 0.71 -3.81 21.15
C PRO A 406 -0.36 -4.21 20.13
N LEU A 407 -0.13 -3.92 18.83
CA LEU A 407 -1.09 -4.29 17.78
C LEU A 407 -1.10 -5.79 17.48
N THR A 408 0.03 -6.48 17.59
CA THR A 408 0.09 -7.94 17.43
C THR A 408 -0.63 -8.63 18.58
N LYS A 409 -0.40 -8.13 19.80
CA LYS A 409 -1.11 -8.59 21.00
C LYS A 409 -2.61 -8.38 20.87
N TRP A 410 -3.04 -7.17 20.49
CA TRP A 410 -4.45 -6.84 20.26
C TRP A 410 -5.10 -7.77 19.24
N LEU A 411 -4.42 -8.00 18.11
CA LEU A 411 -4.97 -8.78 17.01
C LEU A 411 -5.01 -10.29 17.28
N ILE A 412 -3.96 -10.85 17.86
CA ILE A 412 -3.80 -12.31 18.00
C ILE A 412 -4.32 -12.79 19.35
N THR A 413 -3.94 -12.12 20.44
CA THR A 413 -4.20 -12.63 21.80
C THR A 413 -5.43 -12.03 22.46
N GLU A 414 -5.79 -10.78 22.14
CA GLU A 414 -6.94 -10.09 22.74
C GLU A 414 -8.21 -10.20 21.85
N ASN A 415 -8.05 -10.57 20.59
CA ASN A 415 -9.18 -10.82 19.68
C ASN A 415 -9.76 -12.22 19.91
N HIS A 416 -10.92 -12.28 20.57
CA HIS A 416 -11.63 -13.53 20.86
C HIS A 416 -12.05 -14.36 19.63
N ARG A 417 -11.88 -13.85 18.41
CA ARG A 417 -12.15 -14.56 17.16
C ARG A 417 -10.97 -15.40 16.68
N VAL A 418 -9.76 -15.05 17.11
CA VAL A 418 -8.54 -15.80 16.81
C VAL A 418 -8.50 -17.04 17.70
N LYS A 419 -8.72 -18.20 17.08
CA LYS A 419 -8.75 -19.51 17.73
C LYS A 419 -8.21 -20.55 16.78
N ASN A 420 -7.57 -21.59 17.33
CA ASN A 420 -7.26 -22.78 16.55
C ASN A 420 -8.58 -23.44 16.12
N LEU A 421 -8.86 -23.41 14.82
CA LEU A 421 -10.15 -23.83 14.27
C LEU A 421 -10.25 -25.35 14.11
N GLY A 422 -9.11 -26.03 13.94
CA GLY A 422 -9.06 -27.36 13.36
C GLY A 422 -9.77 -27.44 12.00
N ILE A 423 -9.80 -28.64 11.41
CA ILE A 423 -10.38 -28.82 10.06
C ILE A 423 -11.89 -28.51 10.04
N LYS A 424 -12.64 -28.99 11.04
CA LYS A 424 -14.10 -28.80 11.09
C LYS A 424 -14.47 -27.33 11.25
N GLY A 425 -13.84 -26.61 12.17
CA GLY A 425 -14.11 -25.18 12.38
C GLY A 425 -13.72 -24.35 11.16
N LEU A 426 -12.62 -24.71 10.49
CA LEU A 426 -12.21 -24.07 9.25
C LEU A 426 -13.26 -24.22 8.15
N TRP A 427 -13.83 -25.42 7.97
CA TRP A 427 -14.92 -25.64 6.99
C TRP A 427 -16.18 -24.85 7.34
N GLU A 428 -16.57 -24.80 8.62
CA GLU A 428 -17.72 -24.03 9.09
C GLU A 428 -17.55 -22.53 8.81
N TRP A 429 -16.37 -21.95 9.04
CA TRP A 429 -16.10 -20.55 8.73
C TRP A 429 -16.02 -20.27 7.24
N ASN A 430 -15.48 -21.19 6.44
CA ASN A 430 -15.49 -21.07 4.98
C ASN A 430 -16.91 -21.14 4.40
N ASP A 431 -17.81 -21.95 4.96
CA ASP A 431 -19.23 -21.97 4.61
C ASP A 431 -19.91 -20.64 4.95
N LYS A 432 -19.63 -20.08 6.15
CA LYS A 432 -20.13 -18.73 6.52
C LYS A 432 -19.65 -17.64 5.56
N LYS A 433 -18.37 -17.70 5.15
CA LYS A 433 -17.79 -16.81 4.13
C LYS A 433 -18.52 -16.92 2.80
N ALA A 434 -18.75 -18.14 2.31
CA ALA A 434 -19.47 -18.37 1.06
C ALA A 434 -20.89 -17.79 1.08
N LYS A 435 -21.66 -18.10 2.14
CA LYS A 435 -23.02 -17.55 2.34
C LYS A 435 -23.01 -16.02 2.40
N TYR A 436 -22.06 -15.43 3.12
CA TYR A 436 -21.95 -13.97 3.19
C TYR A 436 -21.67 -13.33 1.83
N LYS A 437 -20.81 -13.94 1.00
CA LYS A 437 -20.56 -13.49 -0.38
C LYS A 437 -21.83 -13.49 -1.23
N GLU A 438 -22.63 -14.55 -1.18
CA GLU A 438 -23.90 -14.65 -1.92
C GLU A 438 -24.93 -13.61 -1.47
N GLU A 439 -25.08 -13.43 -0.16
CA GLU A 439 -25.96 -12.43 0.44
C GLU A 439 -25.54 -11.01 0.03
N TYR A 440 -24.24 -10.71 0.07
CA TYR A 440 -23.71 -9.39 -0.27
C TYR A 440 -23.79 -9.10 -1.78
N LEU A 441 -23.54 -10.08 -2.64
CA LEU A 441 -23.73 -9.93 -4.08
C LEU A 441 -25.20 -9.62 -4.41
N SER A 442 -26.13 -10.32 -3.75
CA SER A 442 -27.56 -10.02 -3.88
C SER A 442 -27.89 -8.61 -3.41
N HIS A 443 -27.23 -8.13 -2.34
CA HIS A 443 -27.35 -6.75 -1.87
C HIS A 443 -26.82 -5.73 -2.87
N TRP A 444 -25.62 -5.95 -3.40
CA TRP A 444 -25.02 -5.11 -4.45
C TRP A 444 -25.96 -4.99 -5.66
N ASN A 445 -26.47 -6.12 -6.16
CA ASN A 445 -27.34 -6.17 -7.33
C ASN A 445 -28.67 -5.43 -7.11
N ARG A 446 -29.22 -5.41 -5.88
CA ARG A 446 -30.42 -4.63 -5.55
C ARG A 446 -30.19 -3.12 -5.61
N HIS A 447 -28.98 -2.65 -5.29
CA HIS A 447 -28.61 -1.24 -5.45
C HIS A 447 -28.40 -0.85 -6.91
N ASN A 448 -28.16 -1.84 -7.79
CA ASN A 448 -27.93 -1.65 -9.23
C ASN A 448 -26.83 -0.60 -9.48
N ILE A 449 -25.63 -0.83 -8.94
CA ILE A 449 -24.48 0.07 -9.09
C ILE A 449 -23.35 -0.61 -9.88
N ASP A 450 -22.59 0.20 -10.61
CA ASP A 450 -21.42 -0.21 -11.38
C ASP A 450 -20.13 -0.18 -10.55
N ALA A 451 -20.05 0.75 -9.61
CA ALA A 451 -18.94 0.90 -8.68
C ALA A 451 -19.42 1.60 -7.40
N LEU A 452 -18.65 1.49 -6.33
CA LEU A 452 -18.95 2.05 -5.02
C LEU A 452 -17.81 2.94 -4.54
N ILE A 453 -18.08 4.22 -4.28
CA ILE A 453 -17.19 5.09 -3.52
C ILE A 453 -17.42 4.83 -2.04
N ALA A 454 -16.34 4.56 -1.30
CA ALA A 454 -16.36 4.25 0.12
C ALA A 454 -15.13 4.85 0.85
N PRO A 455 -15.23 5.07 2.18
CA PRO A 455 -14.06 5.31 3.01
C PRO A 455 -13.05 4.17 2.92
N VAL A 456 -11.75 4.47 2.99
CA VAL A 456 -10.69 3.45 3.18
C VAL A 456 -10.53 3.09 4.65
N GLY A 457 -10.76 4.05 5.54
CA GLY A 457 -10.72 3.87 6.98
C GLY A 457 -11.62 4.88 7.68
N PRO A 458 -11.72 4.80 9.02
CA PRO A 458 -12.62 5.64 9.79
C PRO A 458 -12.07 7.06 10.03
N GLY A 459 -10.86 7.38 9.55
CA GLY A 459 -10.21 8.67 9.73
C GLY A 459 -8.99 8.84 8.82
N ALA A 460 -8.22 9.89 9.05
CA ALA A 460 -6.84 9.99 8.56
C ALA A 460 -5.93 8.98 9.30
N ALA A 461 -4.63 8.95 9.01
CA ALA A 461 -3.68 8.10 9.75
C ALA A 461 -3.78 8.33 11.25
N ALA A 462 -3.97 7.26 12.03
CA ALA A 462 -4.00 7.33 13.48
C ALA A 462 -2.61 7.64 14.09
N GLU A 463 -2.57 8.17 15.31
CA GLU A 463 -1.36 8.18 16.12
C GLU A 463 -0.90 6.72 16.35
N HIS A 464 0.42 6.51 16.44
CA HIS A 464 1.00 5.16 16.52
C HIS A 464 0.37 4.28 17.62
N GLY A 465 0.14 3.00 17.29
CA GLY A 465 -0.46 2.00 18.19
C GLY A 465 -1.99 2.03 18.30
N ASN A 466 -2.66 2.92 17.57
CA ASN A 466 -4.12 3.09 17.62
C ASN A 466 -4.86 2.57 16.38
N SER A 467 -4.16 1.93 15.43
CA SER A 467 -4.74 1.41 14.18
C SER A 467 -5.55 0.10 14.38
N ARG A 468 -6.61 0.16 15.21
CA ARG A 468 -7.41 -0.99 15.69
C ARG A 468 -8.72 -1.21 14.94
N TYR A 469 -8.87 -0.61 13.76
CA TYR A 469 -10.11 -0.71 12.97
C TYR A 469 -9.83 -0.73 11.47
N TRP A 470 -10.09 -1.86 10.81
CA TRP A 470 -9.86 -2.03 9.36
C TRP A 470 -11.06 -2.63 8.60
N HIS A 471 -12.29 -2.48 9.14
CA HIS A 471 -13.50 -3.03 8.51
C HIS A 471 -13.74 -2.46 7.11
N TYR A 472 -13.50 -1.15 6.93
CA TYR A 472 -13.61 -0.44 5.66
C TYR A 472 -12.76 -1.03 4.52
N THR A 473 -11.68 -1.75 4.80
CA THR A 473 -10.88 -2.45 3.78
C THR A 473 -11.14 -3.95 3.76
N SER A 474 -11.20 -4.59 4.93
CA SER A 474 -11.39 -6.04 5.06
C SER A 474 -12.72 -6.55 4.51
N GLN A 475 -13.76 -5.70 4.50
CA GLN A 475 -15.01 -5.96 3.79
C GLN A 475 -14.76 -6.43 2.35
N TRP A 476 -13.92 -5.68 1.64
CA TRP A 476 -13.64 -5.95 0.23
C TRP A 476 -12.68 -7.12 0.07
N ASN A 477 -11.79 -7.39 1.04
CA ASN A 477 -10.97 -8.61 1.05
C ASN A 477 -11.83 -9.86 1.18
N LEU A 478 -12.75 -9.91 2.14
CA LEU A 478 -13.62 -11.07 2.35
C LEU A 478 -14.43 -11.40 1.09
N LEU A 479 -14.94 -10.36 0.43
CA LEU A 479 -15.71 -10.47 -0.80
C LEU A 479 -14.86 -10.73 -2.05
N ASP A 480 -13.55 -10.51 -1.98
CA ASP A 480 -12.63 -10.53 -3.12
C ASP A 480 -13.00 -9.53 -4.22
N TYR A 481 -13.32 -8.29 -3.81
CA TYR A 481 -13.68 -7.20 -4.72
C TYR A 481 -12.46 -6.31 -5.02
N PRO A 482 -12.17 -6.01 -6.30
CA PRO A 482 -11.08 -5.12 -6.68
C PRO A 482 -11.40 -3.70 -6.22
N SER A 483 -10.35 -2.95 -5.89
CA SER A 483 -10.53 -1.58 -5.41
C SER A 483 -9.32 -0.70 -5.70
N VAL A 484 -9.59 0.56 -6.00
CA VAL A 484 -8.59 1.61 -6.24
C VAL A 484 -8.75 2.67 -5.18
N THR A 485 -7.76 2.84 -4.33
CA THR A 485 -7.63 4.00 -3.45
C THR A 485 -7.15 5.20 -4.25
N PHE A 486 -7.67 6.37 -3.93
CA PHE A 486 -7.30 7.63 -4.54
C PHE A 486 -7.29 8.77 -3.51
N PRO A 487 -6.36 9.74 -3.64
CA PRO A 487 -6.30 10.90 -2.75
C PRO A 487 -7.44 11.88 -3.03
N VAL A 488 -7.93 12.56 -1.99
CA VAL A 488 -8.99 13.56 -2.14
C VAL A 488 -8.57 14.91 -1.55
N THR A 489 -8.15 14.91 -0.28
CA THR A 489 -7.93 16.15 0.45
C THR A 489 -6.94 15.95 1.60
N LEU A 490 -6.60 17.04 2.30
CA LEU A 490 -5.83 17.02 3.55
C LEU A 490 -6.74 17.44 4.70
N VAL A 491 -6.44 17.00 5.92
CA VAL A 491 -7.13 17.48 7.13
C VAL A 491 -6.92 19.00 7.29
N ASP A 492 -8.01 19.71 7.46
CA ASP A 492 -8.08 21.16 7.66
C ASP A 492 -8.74 21.44 9.01
N PRO A 493 -7.99 21.91 10.03
CA PRO A 493 -8.54 22.13 11.37
C PRO A 493 -9.72 23.11 11.44
N VAL A 494 -9.86 24.00 10.47
CA VAL A 494 -10.97 24.95 10.41
C VAL A 494 -12.25 24.27 9.93
N LYS A 495 -12.14 23.40 8.92
CA LYS A 495 -13.28 22.71 8.29
C LYS A 495 -13.66 21.42 9.01
N ASP A 496 -12.69 20.74 9.60
CA ASP A 496 -12.84 19.37 10.13
C ASP A 496 -13.04 19.33 11.64
N LYS A 497 -13.90 20.22 12.16
CA LYS A 497 -14.19 20.29 13.60
C LYS A 497 -14.93 19.03 14.08
N PRO A 498 -14.62 18.52 15.29
CA PRO A 498 -15.31 17.37 15.85
C PRO A 498 -16.78 17.72 16.12
N ASN A 499 -17.66 16.72 15.96
CA ASN A 499 -19.05 16.85 16.37
C ASN A 499 -19.18 16.56 17.87
N LEU A 500 -19.23 17.61 18.70
CA LEU A 500 -19.28 17.50 20.16
C LEU A 500 -20.60 16.96 20.71
N SER A 501 -21.67 16.90 19.90
CA SER A 501 -22.96 16.31 20.31
C SER A 501 -23.12 14.86 19.83
N TYR A 502 -22.09 14.29 19.21
CA TYR A 502 -22.13 12.91 18.74
C TYR A 502 -22.18 11.92 19.90
N THR A 503 -23.07 10.94 19.81
CA THR A 503 -23.15 9.81 20.74
C THR A 503 -22.66 8.56 20.02
N PRO A 504 -21.54 7.95 20.47
CA PRO A 504 -21.03 6.75 19.85
C PRO A 504 -22.02 5.58 19.87
N MET A 505 -22.04 4.80 18.78
CA MET A 505 -22.97 3.68 18.60
C MET A 505 -22.55 2.43 19.39
N ASN A 506 -21.25 2.27 19.64
CA ASN A 506 -20.63 1.16 20.36
C ASN A 506 -19.21 1.55 20.81
N GLU A 507 -18.50 0.64 21.49
CA GLU A 507 -17.14 0.91 22.01
C GLU A 507 -16.07 1.12 20.92
N LEU A 508 -16.21 0.48 19.75
CA LEU A 508 -15.27 0.69 18.63
C LEU A 508 -15.43 2.10 18.06
N ASP A 509 -16.68 2.53 17.92
CA ASP A 509 -17.02 3.86 17.44
C ASP A 509 -16.62 4.95 18.44
N LYS A 510 -16.79 4.67 19.74
CA LYS A 510 -16.31 5.54 20.82
C LYS A 510 -14.80 5.69 20.78
N PHE A 511 -14.07 4.57 20.73
CA PHE A 511 -12.62 4.58 20.60
C PHE A 511 -12.18 5.41 19.40
N ASN A 512 -12.77 5.17 18.22
CA ASN A 512 -12.45 5.95 17.03
C ASN A 512 -12.76 7.45 17.22
N HIS A 513 -13.95 7.79 17.72
CA HIS A 513 -14.36 9.17 17.93
C HIS A 513 -13.41 9.93 18.88
N GLU A 514 -12.97 9.30 19.96
CA GLU A 514 -12.08 9.87 20.97
C GLU A 514 -10.63 10.07 20.48
N LEU A 515 -10.21 9.35 19.43
CA LEU A 515 -8.89 9.57 18.81
C LEU A 515 -8.79 10.92 18.10
N TYR A 516 -9.91 11.50 17.67
CA TYR A 516 -9.89 12.63 16.74
C TYR A 516 -9.84 13.99 17.45
N SER A 517 -8.82 14.76 17.10
CA SER A 517 -8.78 16.21 17.32
C SER A 517 -8.06 16.86 16.14
N PRO A 518 -8.67 17.82 15.42
CA PRO A 518 -8.18 18.30 14.13
C PRO A 518 -6.70 18.72 14.15
N GLU A 519 -6.25 19.37 15.23
CA GLU A 519 -4.90 19.90 15.35
C GLU A 519 -3.83 18.79 15.32
N LYS A 520 -4.13 17.61 15.87
CA LYS A 520 -3.22 16.45 15.86
C LYS A 520 -3.02 15.87 14.46
N PHE A 521 -3.98 16.06 13.57
CA PHE A 521 -4.01 15.45 12.23
C PHE A 521 -3.79 16.47 11.11
N THR A 522 -3.44 17.72 11.43
CA THR A 522 -3.12 18.76 10.43
C THR A 522 -2.21 18.22 9.33
N ASP A 523 -2.53 18.57 8.08
CA ASP A 523 -1.85 18.14 6.85
C ASP A 523 -1.96 16.64 6.51
N ALA A 524 -2.58 15.81 7.37
CA ALA A 524 -2.68 14.38 7.09
C ALA A 524 -3.54 14.12 5.84
N PRO A 525 -3.05 13.32 4.88
CA PRO A 525 -3.83 12.95 3.70
C PRO A 525 -5.07 12.13 4.03
N VAL A 526 -6.12 12.39 3.27
CA VAL A 526 -7.40 11.67 3.33
C VAL A 526 -7.74 11.19 1.93
N GLY A 527 -7.86 9.87 1.80
CA GLY A 527 -8.25 9.19 0.58
C GLY A 527 -9.59 8.48 0.70
N LEU A 528 -10.16 8.14 -0.44
CA LEU A 528 -11.31 7.26 -0.57
C LEU A 528 -10.91 6.05 -1.44
N GLN A 529 -11.79 5.05 -1.53
CA GLN A 529 -11.64 3.94 -2.47
C GLN A 529 -12.85 3.82 -3.37
N LEU A 530 -12.58 3.45 -4.61
CA LEU A 530 -13.58 2.97 -5.57
C LEU A 530 -13.52 1.45 -5.60
N VAL A 531 -14.64 0.79 -5.35
CA VAL A 531 -14.77 -0.67 -5.30
C VAL A 531 -15.66 -1.13 -6.45
N GLY A 532 -15.34 -2.26 -7.08
CA GLY A 532 -16.20 -2.91 -8.07
C GLY A 532 -16.46 -4.38 -7.73
N LEU A 533 -17.19 -5.07 -8.59
CA LEU A 533 -17.41 -6.50 -8.41
C LEU A 533 -16.14 -7.30 -8.75
N ARG A 534 -16.06 -8.51 -8.18
CA ARG A 534 -14.98 -9.46 -8.46
C ARG A 534 -14.73 -9.61 -9.96
N SER A 535 -13.46 -9.54 -10.38
CA SER A 535 -12.99 -9.63 -11.76
C SER A 535 -13.38 -8.46 -12.67
N GLU A 536 -13.85 -7.33 -12.13
CA GLU A 536 -14.10 -6.09 -12.87
C GLU A 536 -12.97 -5.05 -12.70
N ASP A 537 -11.73 -5.51 -12.48
CA ASP A 537 -10.56 -4.65 -12.20
C ASP A 537 -10.40 -3.50 -13.22
N GLU A 538 -10.47 -3.81 -14.52
CA GLU A 538 -10.37 -2.81 -15.60
C GLU A 538 -11.54 -1.81 -15.59
N LYS A 539 -12.75 -2.27 -15.26
CA LYS A 539 -13.93 -1.40 -15.14
C LYS A 539 -13.74 -0.42 -13.99
N VAL A 540 -13.25 -0.90 -12.84
CA VAL A 540 -12.96 -0.04 -11.68
C VAL A 540 -11.89 1.00 -12.02
N LEU A 541 -10.80 0.58 -12.66
CA LEU A 541 -9.72 1.48 -13.07
C LEU A 541 -10.20 2.54 -14.07
N GLU A 542 -11.03 2.16 -15.04
CA GLU A 542 -11.58 3.09 -16.03
C GLU A 542 -12.61 4.06 -15.40
N ILE A 543 -13.49 3.58 -14.52
CA ILE A 543 -14.41 4.46 -13.78
C ILE A 543 -13.61 5.44 -12.92
N MET A 544 -12.51 5.00 -12.30
CA MET A 544 -11.64 5.88 -11.53
C MET A 544 -11.00 6.96 -12.41
N ARG A 545 -10.58 6.63 -13.64
CA ARG A 545 -10.07 7.60 -14.61
C ARG A 545 -11.12 8.66 -14.96
N LEU A 546 -12.38 8.26 -15.15
CA LEU A 546 -13.49 9.19 -15.37
C LEU A 546 -13.73 10.08 -14.13
N ILE A 547 -13.76 9.50 -12.92
CA ILE A 547 -13.93 10.25 -11.68
C ILE A 547 -12.79 11.26 -11.49
N GLU A 548 -11.53 10.87 -11.72
CA GLU A 548 -10.39 11.78 -11.62
C GLU A 548 -10.53 12.96 -12.59
N LYS A 549 -10.95 12.69 -13.84
CA LYS A 549 -11.21 13.72 -14.84
C LYS A 549 -12.30 14.70 -14.40
N ALA A 550 -13.40 14.20 -13.83
CA ALA A 550 -14.47 15.04 -13.29
C ALA A 550 -13.99 15.89 -12.11
N ILE A 551 -13.22 15.30 -11.19
CA ILE A 551 -12.70 16.01 -10.01
C ILE A 551 -11.75 17.15 -10.43
N ARG A 552 -10.92 16.94 -11.46
CA ARG A 552 -9.99 17.93 -12.01
C ARG A 552 -10.68 19.03 -12.82
N ALA A 553 -11.75 18.71 -13.55
CA ALA A 553 -12.49 19.69 -14.37
C ALA A 553 -13.26 20.73 -13.52
N SER A 554 -13.69 20.36 -12.31
CA SER A 554 -14.38 21.24 -11.36
C SER A 554 -13.45 21.98 -10.39
N SER A 555 -12.13 21.97 -10.62
CA SER A 555 -11.10 22.37 -9.65
C SER A 555 -10.42 23.71 -9.95
#